data_AF-A0A9E3MGX7-F1
#
_entry.id   AF-A0A9E3MGX7-F1
#
_cell.length_a   1.000
_cell.length_b   1.000
_cell.length_c   1.000
_cell.angle_alpha   90.00
_cell.angle_beta   90.00
_cell.angle_gamma   90.00
#
_symmetry.space_group_name_H-M   'P 1'
#
loop_
_entity.id
_entity.type
_entity.pdbx_description
1 polymer ?
#
loop_
_entity_poly.entity_id
_entity_poly.type
_entity_poly.pdbx_seq_one_letter_code
_entity_poly.pdbx_strand_id
1 'polypeptide(L)' 'MSSVASHEMIETVTDPDVGIATTYASPLAWYNKTYGEIGDICNAQQGSIVGTDGVTYTVQTEWSNSTSSCRVQ' A
#
# COMPACT_ATOMS: atom_id res chain seq x y z
N MET A 1 -0.37 11.87 -9.44
CA MET A 1 -0.54 10.98 -8.27
C MET A 1 0.20 11.59 -7.09
N SER A 2 -0.34 11.55 -5.87
CA SER A 2 0.36 11.95 -4.63
C SER A 2 0.75 10.71 -3.83
N SER A 3 1.72 10.84 -2.91
CA SER A 3 2.14 9.74 -2.02
C SER A 3 0.96 9.09 -1.28
N VAL A 4 0.02 9.90 -0.78
CA VAL A 4 -1.18 9.39 -0.11
C VAL A 4 -2.09 8.67 -1.11
N ALA A 5 -2.33 9.24 -2.29
CA ALA A 5 -3.18 8.59 -3.28
C ALA A 5 -2.60 7.26 -3.78
N SER A 6 -1.27 7.12 -3.88
CA SER A 6 -0.64 5.84 -4.22
C SER A 6 -0.75 4.79 -3.10
N HIS A 7 -0.68 5.21 -1.84
CA HIS A 7 -0.88 4.34 -0.67
C HIS A 7 -2.29 3.73 -0.69
N GLU A 8 -3.30 4.59 -0.74
CA GLU A 8 -4.71 4.16 -0.77
C GLU A 8 -5.04 3.35 -2.04
N MET A 9 -4.39 3.65 -3.17
CA MET A 9 -4.58 2.90 -4.42
C MET A 9 -4.13 1.45 -4.28
N ILE A 10 -3.02 1.19 -3.60
CA ILE A 10 -2.52 -0.17 -3.40
C ILE A 10 -3.42 -0.90 -2.41
N GLU A 11 -3.84 -0.24 -1.32
CA GLU A 11 -4.71 -0.82 -0.29
C GLU A 11 -6.12 -1.14 -0.83
N THR A 12 -6.61 -0.32 -1.75
CA THR A 12 -7.85 -0.63 -2.50
C THR A 12 -7.75 -1.94 -3.30
N VAL A 13 -6.54 -2.40 -3.66
CA VAL A 13 -6.33 -3.65 -4.39
C VAL A 13 -6.03 -4.82 -3.43
N THR A 14 -5.34 -4.57 -2.32
CA THR A 14 -4.86 -5.63 -1.41
C THR A 14 -5.82 -5.94 -0.27
N ASP A 15 -6.63 -4.98 0.17
CA ASP A 15 -7.49 -5.04 1.36
C ASP A 15 -8.71 -4.08 1.31
N PRO A 16 -9.46 -4.02 0.18
CA PRO A 16 -10.53 -3.04 -0.06
C PRO A 16 -11.66 -3.02 0.98
N ASP A 17 -11.88 -4.15 1.67
CA ASP A 17 -13.01 -4.34 2.57
C ASP A 17 -12.64 -4.12 4.05
N VAL A 18 -11.47 -3.52 4.34
CA VAL A 18 -11.05 -3.22 5.72
C VAL A 18 -12.11 -2.40 6.47
N GLY A 19 -12.75 -1.45 5.78
CA GLY A 19 -13.76 -0.55 6.35
C GLY A 19 -15.09 -1.21 6.70
N ILE A 20 -15.35 -2.43 6.22
CA ILE A 20 -16.58 -3.19 6.48
C ILE A 20 -16.36 -4.46 7.32
N ALA A 21 -15.09 -4.83 7.55
CA ALA A 21 -14.76 -6.01 8.33
C ALA A 21 -15.09 -5.81 9.83
N THR A 22 -15.77 -6.78 10.43
CA THR A 22 -16.16 -6.74 11.85
C THR A 22 -15.34 -7.67 12.73
N THR A 23 -14.54 -8.55 12.13
CA THR A 23 -13.68 -9.51 12.81
C THR A 23 -12.35 -9.65 12.05
N TYR A 24 -11.31 -10.15 12.74
CA TYR A 24 -10.03 -10.45 12.10
C TYR A 24 -10.10 -11.77 11.30
N ALA A 25 -10.82 -11.72 10.19
CA ALA A 25 -11.07 -12.81 9.26
C ALA A 25 -11.39 -12.23 7.87
N SER A 26 -11.81 -13.07 6.92
CA SER A 26 -12.43 -12.59 5.68
C SER A 26 -13.47 -11.50 6.01
N PRO A 27 -13.45 -10.34 5.33
CA PRO A 27 -12.81 -10.06 4.02
C PRO A 27 -11.44 -9.33 4.07
N LEU A 28 -10.75 -9.30 5.21
CA LEU A 28 -9.56 -8.46 5.43
C LEU A 28 -8.33 -8.70 4.51
N ALA A 29 -8.31 -9.77 3.71
CA ALA A 29 -7.27 -10.06 2.73
C ALA A 29 -5.82 -9.90 3.25
N TRP A 30 -5.08 -8.87 2.84
CA TRP A 30 -3.66 -8.68 3.18
C TRP A 30 -3.44 -7.91 4.49
N TYR A 31 -4.50 -7.45 5.13
CA TYR A 31 -4.44 -6.69 6.37
C TYR A 31 -3.70 -7.47 7.48
N ASN A 32 -2.79 -6.77 8.14
CA ASN A 32 -2.02 -7.29 9.25
C ASN A 32 -2.53 -6.72 10.58
N LYS A 33 -2.80 -7.60 11.55
CA LYS A 33 -3.32 -7.18 12.87
C LYS A 33 -2.36 -6.26 13.65
N THR A 34 -1.05 -6.36 13.41
CA THR A 34 -0.04 -5.56 14.09
C THR A 34 0.28 -4.28 13.36
N TYR A 35 0.34 -4.33 12.03
CA TYR A 35 0.85 -3.23 11.21
C TYR A 35 -0.20 -2.49 10.39
N GLY A 36 -1.42 -2.99 10.31
CA GLY A 36 -2.48 -2.39 9.49
C GLY A 36 -2.49 -2.92 8.06
N GLU A 37 -2.91 -2.07 7.14
CA GLU A 37 -2.93 -2.34 5.70
C GLU A 37 -1.49 -2.44 5.14
N ILE A 38 -1.34 -2.88 3.89
CA ILE A 38 0.00 -3.11 3.34
C ILE A 38 0.85 -1.83 3.28
N GLY A 39 0.21 -0.69 3.01
CA GLY A 39 0.88 0.59 2.89
C GLY A 39 1.16 1.24 4.23
N ASP A 40 0.35 0.95 5.26
CA ASP A 40 0.60 1.37 6.64
C ASP A 40 1.99 0.94 7.15
N ILE A 41 2.45 -0.26 6.76
CA ILE A 41 3.78 -0.78 7.12
C ILE A 41 4.91 0.16 6.67
N CYS A 42 4.69 0.86 5.56
CA CYS A 42 5.67 1.71 4.90
C CYS A 42 5.26 3.19 4.92
N ASN A 43 4.34 3.56 5.81
CA ASN A 43 3.86 4.93 5.94
C ASN A 43 5.03 5.92 6.03
N ALA A 44 4.88 7.02 5.29
CA ALA A 44 5.87 8.08 5.17
C ALA A 44 7.23 7.66 4.56
N GLN A 45 7.32 6.50 3.89
CA GLN A 45 8.46 6.14 3.05
C GLN A 45 8.11 6.32 1.57
N GLN A 46 8.88 7.15 0.85
CA GLN A 46 8.60 7.49 -0.54
C GLN A 46 9.59 6.85 -1.51
N GLY A 47 9.09 6.62 -2.73
CA GLY A 47 9.89 6.33 -3.91
C GLY A 47 9.46 7.20 -5.08
N SER A 48 9.97 6.87 -6.26
CA SER A 48 9.60 7.56 -7.50
C SER A 48 9.40 6.58 -8.64
N ILE A 49 8.39 6.85 -9.47
CA ILE A 49 8.10 6.11 -10.70
C ILE A 49 8.04 7.08 -11.87
N VAL A 50 8.45 6.61 -13.06
CA VAL A 50 8.22 7.34 -14.31
C VAL A 50 6.93 6.82 -14.92
N GLY A 51 5.92 7.69 -15.04
CA GLY A 51 4.66 7.38 -15.68
C GLY A 51 4.83 7.15 -17.19
N THR A 52 3.80 6.58 -17.81
CA THR A 52 3.78 6.36 -19.27
C THR A 52 3.78 7.65 -20.08
N ASP A 53 3.48 8.78 -19.44
CA ASP A 53 3.58 10.15 -19.95
C ASP A 53 5.00 10.74 -19.85
N GLY A 54 5.96 9.99 -19.30
CA GLY A 54 7.34 10.43 -19.08
C GLY A 54 7.51 11.33 -17.85
N VAL A 55 6.45 11.57 -17.07
CA VAL A 55 6.49 12.40 -15.85
C VAL A 55 6.93 11.53 -14.67
N THR A 56 7.84 12.05 -13.84
CA THR A 56 8.21 11.38 -12.59
C THR A 56 7.21 11.75 -11.49
N TYR A 57 6.65 10.73 -10.83
CA TYR A 57 5.72 10.87 -9.73
C TYR A 57 6.36 10.39 -8.43
N THR A 58 6.13 11.14 -7.36
CA THR A 58 6.40 10.66 -6.00
C THR A 58 5.26 9.75 -5.56
N VAL A 59 5.62 8.55 -5.12
CA VAL A 59 4.68 7.53 -4.62
C VAL A 59 5.15 7.05 -3.25
N GLN A 60 4.26 6.47 -2.46
CA GLN A 60 4.65 5.72 -1.29
C GLN A 60 5.25 4.37 -1.72
N THR A 61 6.25 3.88 -0.99
CA THR A 61 6.68 2.48 -1.10
C THR A 61 5.75 1.59 -0.30
N GLU A 62 5.62 0.33 -0.69
CA GLU A 62 4.74 -0.65 -0.06
C GLU A 62 5.54 -1.86 0.43
N TRP A 63 4.99 -2.58 1.42
CA TRP A 63 5.69 -3.73 1.98
C TRP A 63 5.72 -4.90 1.00
N SER A 64 6.91 -5.49 0.82
CA SER A 64 7.07 -6.72 0.06
C SER A 64 7.63 -7.83 0.93
N ASN A 65 6.86 -8.90 1.14
CA ASN A 65 7.32 -10.11 1.83
C ASN A 65 8.51 -10.76 1.09
N SER A 66 8.53 -10.68 -0.25
CA SER A 66 9.59 -11.29 -1.07
C SER A 66 10.98 -10.69 -0.79
N THR A 67 11.03 -9.39 -0.49
CA THR A 67 12.29 -8.69 -0.19
C THR A 67 12.41 -8.30 1.28
N SER A 68 11.38 -8.56 2.08
CA SER A 68 11.28 -8.16 3.49
C SER A 68 11.63 -6.68 3.70
N SER A 69 11.11 -5.81 2.82
CA SER A 69 11.42 -4.37 2.83
C SER A 69 10.35 -3.58 2.08
N CYS A 70 10.23 -2.29 2.40
CA CYS A 70 9.42 -1.33 1.65
C CYS A 70 10.04 -1.03 0.28
N ARG A 71 9.26 -1.12 -0.81
CA ARG A 71 9.70 -0.85 -2.19
C ARG A 71 8.60 -0.19 -3.01
N VAL A 72 9.00 0.42 -4.12
CA VAL A 72 8.05 0.84 -5.16
C VAL A 72 7.47 -0.42 -5.82
N GLN A 73 6.13 -0.48 -5.94
CA GLN A 73 5.39 -1.59 -6.56
C GLN A 73 5.09 -1.34 -8.03
#